data_AF-A0A6B9YWU2-F1
#
_entry.id   AF-A0A6B9YWU2-F1
#
_cell.length_a   1.000
_cell.length_b   1.000
_cell.length_c   1.000
_cell.angle_alpha   90.00
_cell.angle_beta   90.00
_cell.angle_gamma   90.00
#
_symmetry.space_group_name_H-M   'P 1'
#
loop_
_entity.id
_entity.type
_entity.pdbx_description
1 polymer ?
#
loop_
_entity_poly.entity_id
_entity_poly.type
_entity_poly.pdbx_seq_one_letter_code
_entity_poly.pdbx_strand_id
1 'polypeptide(L)'
;MKPTEQQLKVLQDYLYKTLNYRETYEEIYDHILSALEHQPRSISFEDAINNIIRSDFGSPANLLKLEQAGKKVLVKDALRRFGNYFTDCFKFPGVLYALVGALLAYYIFSHVELSPNAIWGLFALVIFTPGIICLLRLYDTGYILDTTRRSAKDKLFENLAGLPIRICLIPIIVTNLAQFKIWESSNYYVLTIFFVLGVFYNIALYKLYKREFEKAAVK
;
A
#
# COMPACT_ATOMS: atom_id res chain seq x y z
N MET A 1 -1.35 -15.98 34.51
CA MET A 1 -0.22 -16.93 34.32
C MET A 1 0.88 -16.27 33.48
N LYS A 2 2.17 -16.42 33.82
CA LYS A 2 3.28 -15.95 32.97
C LYS A 2 3.78 -17.11 32.08
N PRO A 3 3.75 -16.99 30.74
CA PRO A 3 4.14 -18.09 29.85
C PRO A 3 5.65 -18.32 29.82
N THR A 4 6.06 -19.58 29.60
CA THR A 4 7.46 -19.94 29.32
C THR A 4 7.82 -19.67 27.85
N GLU A 5 9.10 -19.62 27.50
CA GLU A 5 9.54 -19.44 26.12
C GLU A 5 9.00 -20.52 25.16
N GLN A 6 8.92 -21.77 25.63
CA GLN A 6 8.33 -22.86 24.86
C GLN A 6 6.83 -22.64 24.60
N GLN A 7 6.10 -22.19 25.62
CA GLN A 7 4.67 -21.87 25.51
C GLN A 7 4.43 -20.69 24.56
N LEU A 8 5.29 -19.66 24.62
CA LEU A 8 5.26 -18.55 23.67
C LEU A 8 5.45 -19.05 22.24
N LYS A 9 6.40 -19.95 22.01
CA LYS A 9 6.63 -20.53 20.68
C LYS A 9 5.43 -21.32 20.16
N VAL A 10 4.79 -22.13 21.01
CA VAL A 10 3.56 -22.86 20.65
C VAL A 10 2.44 -21.90 20.25
N LEU A 11 2.24 -20.83 21.02
CA LEU A 11 1.24 -19.80 20.69
C LEU A 11 1.57 -19.10 19.36
N GLN A 12 2.83 -18.71 19.16
CA GLN A 12 3.30 -18.10 17.92
C GLN A 12 3.04 -19.04 16.73
N ASP A 13 3.41 -20.31 16.82
CA ASP A 13 3.21 -21.30 15.75
C ASP A 13 1.72 -21.51 15.45
N TYR A 14 0.87 -21.57 16.48
CA TYR A 14 -0.59 -21.69 16.32
C TYR A 14 -1.18 -20.49 15.58
N LEU A 15 -0.89 -19.27 16.06
CA LEU A 15 -1.38 -18.06 15.42
C LEU A 15 -0.78 -17.88 14.02
N TYR A 16 0.46 -18.34 13.81
CA TYR A 16 1.13 -18.26 12.53
C TYR A 16 0.48 -19.16 11.48
N LYS A 17 -0.04 -20.32 11.86
CA LYS A 17 -0.80 -21.18 10.95
C LYS A 17 -2.23 -20.67 10.70
N THR A 18 -2.77 -19.89 11.63
CA THR A 18 -4.18 -19.49 11.60
C THR A 18 -4.40 -18.15 10.89
N LEU A 19 -3.57 -17.16 11.16
CA LEU A 19 -3.73 -15.79 10.66
C LEU A 19 -2.82 -15.57 9.44
N ASN A 20 -3.17 -14.65 8.55
CA ASN A 20 -2.37 -14.34 7.35
C ASN A 20 -1.61 -13.03 7.49
N TYR A 21 -2.21 -12.02 8.11
CA TYR A 21 -1.68 -10.66 8.13
C TYR A 21 -0.96 -10.33 9.44
N ARG A 22 0.14 -9.58 9.31
CA ARG A 22 0.97 -9.13 10.42
C ARG A 22 0.18 -8.36 11.46
N GLU A 23 -0.63 -7.39 11.03
CA GLU A 23 -1.36 -6.49 11.94
C GLU A 23 -2.29 -7.27 12.87
N THR A 24 -3.10 -8.17 12.30
CA THR A 24 -4.04 -9.01 13.07
C THR A 24 -3.30 -10.00 13.96
N TYR A 25 -2.19 -10.56 13.48
CA TYR A 25 -1.35 -11.45 14.28
C TYR A 25 -0.79 -10.76 15.51
N GLU A 26 -0.20 -9.57 15.35
CA GLU A 26 0.38 -8.80 16.46
C GLU A 26 -0.71 -8.42 17.48
N GLU A 27 -1.86 -7.93 17.01
CA GLU A 27 -2.97 -7.55 17.87
C GLU A 27 -3.54 -8.74 18.68
N ILE A 28 -3.78 -9.88 18.03
CA ILE A 28 -4.31 -11.07 18.71
C ILE A 28 -3.27 -11.68 19.65
N TYR A 29 -1.99 -11.69 19.26
CA TYR A 29 -0.91 -12.19 20.09
C TYR A 29 -0.79 -11.37 21.38
N ASP A 30 -0.71 -10.03 21.26
CA ASP A 30 -0.62 -9.13 22.41
C ASP A 30 -1.85 -9.21 23.32
N HIS A 31 -3.05 -9.34 22.72
CA HIS A 31 -4.29 -9.53 23.47
C HIS A 31 -4.27 -10.85 24.26
N ILE A 32 -3.89 -11.97 23.63
CA ILE A 32 -3.82 -13.27 24.31
C ILE A 32 -2.78 -13.23 25.43
N LEU A 33 -1.61 -12.62 25.22
CA LEU A 33 -0.59 -12.47 26.28
C LEU A 33 -1.14 -11.67 27.46
N SER A 34 -1.81 -10.56 27.20
CA SER A 34 -2.42 -9.72 28.25
C SER A 34 -3.53 -10.47 29.00
N ALA A 35 -4.36 -11.24 28.28
CA ALA A 35 -5.42 -12.05 28.87
C ALA A 35 -4.87 -13.23 29.70
N LEU A 36 -3.77 -13.85 29.25
CA LEU A 36 -3.11 -14.95 29.95
C LEU A 36 -2.62 -14.54 31.34
N GLU A 37 -2.19 -13.29 31.54
CA GLU A 37 -1.77 -12.79 32.85
C GLU A 37 -2.87 -12.94 33.91
N HIS A 38 -4.12 -12.77 33.51
CA HIS A 38 -5.32 -12.83 34.35
C HIS A 38 -5.87 -14.25 34.53
N GLN A 39 -5.37 -15.24 33.78
CA GLN A 39 -5.84 -16.63 33.89
C GLN A 39 -5.32 -17.31 35.17
N PRO A 40 -6.15 -18.16 35.82
CA PRO A 40 -5.75 -18.96 36.98
C PRO A 40 -4.53 -19.81 36.68
N ARG A 41 -3.64 -20.00 37.67
CA ARG A 41 -2.46 -20.87 37.49
C ARG A 41 -2.79 -22.38 37.45
N SER A 42 -4.01 -22.74 37.82
CA SER A 42 -4.46 -24.14 37.91
C SER A 42 -4.90 -24.75 36.58
N ILE A 43 -5.12 -23.94 35.54
CA ILE A 43 -5.48 -24.43 34.21
C ILE A 43 -4.24 -24.64 33.34
N SER A 44 -4.30 -25.60 32.42
CA SER A 44 -3.23 -25.81 31.46
C SER A 44 -3.11 -24.60 30.52
N PHE A 45 -1.92 -24.39 29.96
CA PHE A 45 -1.67 -23.28 29.04
C PHE A 45 -2.54 -23.37 27.77
N GLU A 46 -2.72 -24.58 27.24
CA GLU A 46 -3.53 -24.85 26.05
C GLU A 46 -5.02 -24.59 26.32
N ASP A 47 -5.52 -25.02 27.48
CA ASP A 47 -6.89 -24.73 27.91
C ASP A 47 -7.10 -23.23 28.14
N ALA A 48 -6.10 -22.55 28.73
CA ALA A 48 -6.14 -21.10 28.92
C ALA A 48 -6.27 -20.36 27.57
N ILE A 49 -5.48 -20.72 26.57
CA ILE A 49 -5.58 -20.15 25.22
C ILE A 49 -6.94 -20.45 24.59
N ASN A 50 -7.39 -21.71 24.63
CA ASN A 50 -8.67 -22.10 24.04
C ASN A 50 -9.84 -21.36 24.71
N ASN A 51 -9.77 -21.18 26.03
CA ASN A 51 -10.75 -20.41 26.79
C ASN A 51 -10.73 -18.94 26.40
N ILE A 52 -9.56 -18.32 26.25
CA ILE A 52 -9.43 -16.93 25.76
C ILE A 52 -10.01 -16.80 24.35
N ILE A 53 -9.63 -17.70 23.42
CA ILE A 53 -10.14 -17.70 22.04
C ILE A 53 -11.66 -17.84 22.01
N ARG A 54 -12.21 -18.72 22.84
CA ARG A 54 -13.66 -18.96 22.89
C ARG A 54 -14.43 -17.84 23.58
N SER A 55 -13.88 -17.24 24.64
CA SER A 55 -14.56 -16.18 25.40
C SER A 55 -14.48 -14.84 24.68
N ASP A 56 -13.29 -14.44 24.23
CA ASP A 56 -13.07 -13.11 23.67
C ASP A 56 -13.37 -13.04 22.18
N PHE A 57 -13.11 -14.15 21.46
CA PHE A 57 -13.25 -14.20 20.00
C PHE A 57 -14.37 -15.16 19.55
N GLY A 58 -14.98 -15.91 20.45
CA GLY A 58 -16.06 -16.86 20.18
C GLY A 58 -15.59 -18.21 19.61
N SER A 59 -14.78 -18.20 18.56
CA SER A 59 -14.24 -19.40 17.91
C SER A 59 -13.02 -19.10 17.03
N PRO A 60 -12.18 -20.10 16.70
CA PRO A 60 -11.09 -19.92 15.73
C PRO A 60 -11.57 -19.42 14.35
N ALA A 61 -12.77 -19.83 13.92
CA ALA A 61 -13.36 -19.36 12.66
C ALA A 61 -13.69 -17.85 12.70
N ASN A 62 -13.98 -17.30 13.87
CA ASN A 62 -14.21 -15.87 14.03
C ASN A 62 -12.92 -15.05 13.99
N LEU A 63 -11.75 -15.64 14.32
CA LEU A 63 -10.45 -14.96 14.14
C LEU A 63 -10.23 -14.61 12.66
N LEU A 64 -10.56 -15.51 11.75
CA LEU A 64 -10.50 -15.25 10.30
C LEU A 64 -11.50 -14.18 9.86
N LYS A 65 -12.70 -14.15 10.44
CA LYS A 65 -13.69 -13.09 10.16
C LYS A 65 -13.21 -11.73 10.63
N LEU A 66 -12.63 -11.67 11.83
CA LEU A 66 -12.01 -10.46 12.39
C LEU A 66 -10.86 -9.99 11.51
N GLU A 67 -10.00 -10.91 11.05
CA GLU A 67 -8.92 -10.60 10.12
C GLU A 67 -9.45 -9.98 8.81
N GLN A 68 -10.49 -10.57 8.21
CA GLN A 68 -11.09 -10.04 6.99
C GLN A 68 -11.76 -8.68 7.20
N ALA A 69 -12.43 -8.48 8.34
CA ALA A 69 -13.04 -7.20 8.70
C ALA A 69 -11.96 -6.14 8.93
N GLY A 70 -10.92 -6.45 9.71
CA GLY A 70 -9.76 -5.60 9.96
C GLY A 70 -9.07 -5.19 8.67
N LYS A 71 -8.82 -6.15 7.76
CA LYS A 71 -8.29 -5.86 6.42
C LYS A 71 -9.13 -4.84 5.68
N LYS A 72 -10.46 -5.00 5.64
CA LYS A 72 -11.35 -4.07 4.93
C LYS A 72 -11.25 -2.65 5.51
N VAL A 73 -11.19 -2.53 6.84
CA VAL A 73 -11.03 -1.24 7.53
C VAL A 73 -9.67 -0.61 7.20
N LEU A 74 -8.58 -1.37 7.30
CA LEU A 74 -7.22 -0.88 6.99
C LEU A 74 -7.09 -0.44 5.53
N VAL A 75 -7.65 -1.21 4.59
CA VAL A 75 -7.66 -0.86 3.15
C VAL A 75 -8.48 0.40 2.91
N LYS A 76 -9.67 0.51 3.52
CA LYS A 76 -10.54 1.69 3.38
C LYS A 76 -9.85 2.95 3.92
N ASP A 77 -9.20 2.86 5.08
CA ASP A 77 -8.47 3.97 5.68
C ASP A 77 -7.27 4.37 4.80
N ALA A 78 -6.49 3.41 4.30
CA ALA A 78 -5.38 3.68 3.39
C ALA A 78 -5.84 4.35 2.08
N LEU A 79 -6.94 3.89 1.48
CA LEU A 79 -7.53 4.52 0.29
C LEU A 79 -8.03 5.94 0.57
N ARG A 80 -8.69 6.16 1.71
CA ARG A 80 -9.12 7.49 2.13
C ARG A 80 -7.93 8.43 2.26
N ARG A 81 -6.84 7.98 2.89
CA ARG A 81 -5.60 8.76 3.03
C ARG A 81 -4.95 9.05 1.68
N PHE A 82 -4.89 8.07 0.79
CA PHE A 82 -4.39 8.26 -0.57
C PHE A 82 -5.18 9.37 -1.29
N GLY A 83 -6.52 9.29 -1.25
CA GLY A 83 -7.39 10.31 -1.82
C GLY A 83 -7.17 11.69 -1.19
N ASN A 84 -6.97 11.75 0.12
CA ASN A 84 -6.63 12.99 0.81
C ASN A 84 -5.30 13.56 0.29
N TYR A 85 -4.22 12.76 0.22
CA TYR A 85 -2.93 13.24 -0.28
C TYR A 85 -2.97 13.70 -1.73
N PHE A 86 -3.76 13.02 -2.57
CA PHE A 86 -3.95 13.40 -3.96
C PHE A 86 -4.72 14.72 -4.06
N THR A 87 -5.84 14.85 -3.35
CA THR A 87 -6.66 16.07 -3.34
C THR A 87 -5.95 17.25 -2.67
N ASP A 88 -5.06 17.01 -1.71
CA ASP A 88 -4.24 18.03 -1.08
C ASP A 88 -3.30 18.73 -2.08
N CYS A 89 -2.94 18.08 -3.20
CA CYS A 89 -2.18 18.73 -4.28
C CYS A 89 -2.97 19.84 -4.99
N PHE A 90 -4.29 19.85 -4.86
CA PHE A 90 -5.19 20.85 -5.46
C PHE A 90 -5.70 21.89 -4.44
N LYS A 91 -5.31 21.78 -3.17
CA LYS A 91 -5.63 22.78 -2.14
C LYS A 91 -4.55 23.85 -2.10
N PHE A 92 -4.88 25.05 -1.60
CA PHE A 92 -3.86 26.09 -1.38
C PHE A 92 -2.89 25.69 -0.24
N PRO A 93 -1.56 25.83 -0.39
CA PRO A 93 -0.83 26.41 -1.52
C PRO A 93 -0.45 25.40 -2.64
N GLY A 94 -0.75 24.11 -2.46
CA GLY A 94 -0.58 23.03 -3.45
C GLY A 94 -0.97 23.40 -4.88
N VAL A 95 -2.13 24.05 -5.06
CA VAL A 95 -2.65 24.48 -6.36
C VAL A 95 -1.71 25.44 -7.10
N LEU A 96 -0.93 26.26 -6.37
CA LEU A 96 0.05 27.15 -6.99
C LEU A 96 1.21 26.35 -7.59
N TYR A 97 1.73 25.36 -6.86
CA TYR A 97 2.74 24.45 -7.38
C TYR A 97 2.21 23.63 -8.57
N ALA A 98 0.93 23.24 -8.51
CA ALA A 98 0.28 22.55 -9.60
C ALA A 98 0.20 23.41 -10.86
N LEU A 99 -0.18 24.67 -10.72
CA LEU A 99 -0.27 25.62 -11.82
C LEU A 99 1.11 25.89 -12.43
N VAL A 100 2.13 26.15 -11.60
CA VAL A 100 3.51 26.36 -12.08
C VAL A 100 4.02 25.11 -12.80
N GLY A 101 3.82 23.92 -12.22
CA GLY A 101 4.21 22.66 -12.85
C GLY A 101 3.49 22.42 -14.19
N ALA A 102 2.21 22.75 -14.28
CA ALA A 102 1.43 22.66 -15.51
C ALA A 102 1.92 23.65 -16.58
N LEU A 103 2.21 24.90 -16.22
CA LEU A 103 2.75 25.90 -17.14
C LEU A 103 4.12 25.49 -17.68
N LEU A 104 5.00 24.98 -16.82
CA LEU A 104 6.32 24.48 -17.23
C LEU A 104 6.20 23.25 -18.15
N ALA A 105 5.37 22.28 -17.78
CA ALA A 105 5.15 21.10 -18.60
C ALA A 105 4.54 21.46 -19.97
N TYR A 106 3.56 22.37 -20.00
CA TYR A 106 2.98 22.87 -21.24
C TYR A 106 4.03 23.57 -22.11
N TYR A 107 4.82 24.47 -21.54
CA TYR A 107 5.89 25.16 -22.25
C TYR A 107 6.88 24.16 -22.85
N ILE A 108 7.31 23.17 -22.07
CA ILE A 108 8.21 22.11 -22.55
C ILE A 108 7.58 21.36 -23.72
N PHE A 109 6.34 20.89 -23.59
CA PHE A 109 5.72 20.10 -24.66
C PHE A 109 5.41 20.92 -25.93
N SER A 110 5.17 22.22 -25.82
CA SER A 110 4.76 23.06 -26.96
C SER A 110 5.92 23.79 -27.65
N HIS A 111 6.99 24.13 -26.92
CA HIS A 111 8.08 24.97 -27.45
C HIS A 111 9.43 24.25 -27.51
N VAL A 112 9.62 23.19 -26.74
CA VAL A 112 10.81 22.34 -26.87
C VAL A 112 10.47 21.28 -27.90
N GLU A 113 11.20 21.26 -29.02
CA GLU A 113 11.08 20.24 -30.07
C GLU A 113 11.57 18.88 -29.55
N LEU A 114 10.79 18.26 -28.67
CA LEU A 114 11.07 16.94 -28.13
C LEU A 114 10.80 15.90 -29.21
N SER A 115 11.80 15.04 -29.44
CA SER A 115 11.57 13.86 -30.27
C SER A 115 10.46 13.00 -29.63
N PRO A 116 9.63 12.31 -30.44
CA PRO A 116 8.58 11.44 -29.90
C PRO A 116 9.10 10.45 -28.85
N ASN A 117 10.29 9.90 -29.05
CA ASN A 117 10.95 8.99 -28.11
C ASN A 117 11.21 9.64 -26.73
N ALA A 118 11.54 10.92 -26.69
CA ALA A 118 11.73 11.64 -25.43
C ALA A 118 10.42 11.78 -24.65
N ILE A 119 9.31 12.07 -25.36
CA ILE A 119 7.97 12.15 -24.76
C ILE A 119 7.57 10.78 -24.19
N TRP A 120 7.75 9.71 -24.97
CA TRP A 120 7.53 8.34 -24.49
C TRP A 120 8.35 8.01 -23.24
N GLY A 121 9.63 8.39 -23.22
CA GLY A 121 10.51 8.21 -22.07
C GLY A 121 10.00 8.93 -20.82
N LEU A 122 9.57 10.19 -20.93
CA LEU A 122 9.02 10.95 -19.80
C LEU A 122 7.75 10.31 -19.23
N PHE A 123 6.83 9.87 -20.08
CA PHE A 123 5.62 9.20 -19.63
C PHE A 123 5.91 7.82 -19.03
N ALA A 124 6.84 7.06 -19.61
CA ALA A 124 7.29 5.80 -19.04
C ALA A 124 7.84 6.00 -17.62
N LEU A 125 8.67 7.03 -17.40
CA LEU A 125 9.17 7.36 -16.06
C LEU A 125 8.03 7.62 -15.08
N VAL A 126 7.04 8.44 -15.46
CA VAL A 126 5.87 8.72 -14.61
C VAL A 126 5.05 7.46 -14.31
N ILE A 127 4.85 6.59 -15.30
CA ILE A 127 4.05 5.36 -15.17
C ILE A 127 4.76 4.27 -14.36
N PHE A 128 6.09 4.15 -14.47
CA PHE A 128 6.88 3.14 -13.76
C PHE A 128 7.32 3.58 -12.36
N THR A 129 7.34 4.88 -12.06
CA THR A 129 7.66 5.41 -10.72
C THR A 129 6.86 4.74 -9.59
N PRO A 130 5.53 4.53 -9.67
CA PRO A 130 4.77 3.78 -8.67
C PRO A 130 5.33 2.38 -8.39
N GLY A 131 5.75 1.67 -9.45
CA GLY A 131 6.36 0.36 -9.35
C GLY A 131 7.70 0.40 -8.63
N ILE A 132 8.55 1.38 -8.96
CA ILE A 132 9.83 1.61 -8.27
C ILE A 132 9.59 1.91 -6.79
N ILE A 133 8.65 2.80 -6.45
CA ILE A 133 8.31 3.11 -5.06
C ILE A 133 7.81 1.84 -4.33
N CYS A 134 7.01 1.00 -4.99
CA CYS A 134 6.56 -0.26 -4.42
C CYS A 134 7.72 -1.25 -4.20
N LEU A 135 8.70 -1.31 -5.10
CA LEU A 135 9.88 -2.16 -4.95
C LEU A 135 10.78 -1.70 -3.80
N LEU A 136 11.05 -0.39 -3.71
CA LEU A 136 11.73 0.20 -2.56
C LEU A 136 11.01 -0.17 -1.27
N ARG A 137 9.67 -0.18 -1.32
CA ARG A 137 8.89 -0.55 -0.16
C ARG A 137 9.07 -2.00 0.28
N LEU A 138 9.07 -2.93 -0.66
CA LEU A 138 9.31 -4.35 -0.35
C LEU A 138 10.71 -4.60 0.21
N TYR A 139 11.69 -3.83 -0.25
CA TYR A 139 13.05 -3.85 0.26
C TYR A 139 13.10 -3.35 1.71
N ASP A 140 12.60 -2.15 1.97
CA ASP A 140 12.66 -1.52 3.31
C ASP A 140 11.85 -2.28 4.37
N THR A 141 10.75 -2.93 3.99
CA THR A 141 9.96 -3.75 4.93
C THR A 141 10.57 -5.13 5.20
N GLY A 142 11.69 -5.47 4.57
CA GLY A 142 12.38 -6.74 4.76
C GLY A 142 11.65 -7.95 4.14
N TYR A 143 10.68 -7.73 3.25
CA TYR A 143 9.98 -8.81 2.56
C TYR A 143 10.89 -9.59 1.62
N ILE A 144 11.88 -8.93 1.03
CA ILE A 144 12.88 -9.58 0.18
C ILE A 144 13.76 -10.55 0.98
N LEU A 145 13.90 -10.30 2.29
CA LEU A 145 14.71 -11.11 3.20
C LEU A 145 13.87 -12.13 3.98
N ASP A 146 12.57 -12.28 3.68
CA ASP A 146 11.60 -13.13 4.40
C ASP A 146 11.56 -12.91 5.92
N THR A 147 11.98 -11.73 6.37
CA THR A 147 12.07 -11.40 7.81
C THR A 147 10.72 -11.01 8.41
N THR A 148 9.73 -10.67 7.59
CA THR A 148 8.46 -10.11 8.06
C THR A 148 7.24 -10.70 7.36
N ARG A 149 6.13 -10.77 8.11
CA ARG A 149 4.83 -11.25 7.61
C ARG A 149 4.13 -10.20 6.74
N ARG A 150 3.39 -10.66 5.73
CA ARG A 150 2.61 -9.79 4.81
C ARG A 150 1.64 -8.88 5.57
N SER A 151 1.55 -7.64 5.13
CA SER A 151 0.60 -6.66 5.64
C SER A 151 -0.75 -6.85 4.96
N ALA A 152 -1.84 -6.60 5.70
CA ALA A 152 -3.19 -6.56 5.14
C ALA A 152 -3.32 -5.57 3.96
N LYS A 153 -2.43 -4.58 3.88
CA LYS A 153 -2.43 -3.51 2.88
C LYS A 153 -1.59 -3.83 1.63
N ASP A 154 -0.82 -4.92 1.60
CA ASP A 154 0.11 -5.21 0.49
C ASP A 154 -0.60 -5.28 -0.85
N LYS A 155 -1.74 -5.98 -0.91
CA LYS A 155 -2.52 -6.08 -2.15
C LYS A 155 -3.06 -4.74 -2.63
N LEU A 156 -3.41 -3.84 -1.71
CA LEU A 156 -3.83 -2.49 -2.06
C LEU A 156 -2.66 -1.73 -2.70
N PHE A 157 -1.49 -1.80 -2.08
CA PHE A 157 -0.29 -1.13 -2.57
C PHE A 157 0.14 -1.62 -3.96
N GLU A 158 0.15 -2.94 -4.17
CA GLU A 158 0.37 -3.52 -5.51
C GLU A 158 -0.66 -3.03 -6.53
N ASN A 159 -1.93 -2.96 -6.13
CA ASN A 159 -3.00 -2.49 -7.01
C ASN A 159 -2.87 -1.01 -7.37
N LEU A 160 -2.48 -0.16 -6.41
CA LEU A 160 -2.20 1.25 -6.65
C LEU A 160 -0.96 1.40 -7.55
N ALA A 161 0.15 0.72 -7.24
CA ALA A 161 1.35 0.76 -8.06
C ALA A 161 1.11 0.28 -9.51
N GLY A 162 0.29 -0.74 -9.70
CA GLY A 162 -0.05 -1.27 -11.01
C GLY A 162 -1.14 -0.48 -11.75
N LEU A 163 -1.85 0.45 -11.11
CA LEU A 163 -2.99 1.14 -11.71
C LEU A 163 -2.59 2.02 -12.92
N PRO A 164 -1.54 2.84 -12.86
CA PRO A 164 -1.09 3.62 -14.02
C PRO A 164 -0.72 2.73 -15.21
N ILE A 165 -0.03 1.62 -14.94
CA ILE A 165 0.32 0.63 -15.96
C ILE A 165 -0.94 0.04 -16.59
N ARG A 166 -1.94 -0.38 -15.80
CA ARG A 166 -3.21 -0.94 -16.33
C ARG A 166 -4.00 0.07 -17.15
N ILE A 167 -4.10 1.31 -16.68
CA ILE A 167 -4.81 2.38 -17.40
C ILE A 167 -4.12 2.68 -18.73
N CYS A 168 -2.79 2.68 -18.77
CA CYS A 168 -2.04 2.95 -20.00
C CYS A 168 -2.00 1.74 -20.93
N LEU A 169 -1.79 0.51 -20.42
CA LEU A 169 -1.66 -0.74 -21.19
C LEU A 169 -2.94 -1.13 -21.94
N ILE A 170 -4.11 -0.95 -21.34
CA ILE A 170 -5.39 -1.37 -21.95
C ILE A 170 -5.61 -0.65 -23.30
N PRO A 171 -5.50 0.70 -23.39
CA PRO A 171 -5.51 1.40 -24.67
C PRO A 171 -4.42 0.92 -25.64
N ILE A 172 -3.18 0.67 -25.18
CA ILE A 172 -2.08 0.21 -26.07
C ILE A 172 -2.48 -1.06 -26.81
N ILE A 173 -3.01 -2.03 -26.07
CA ILE A 173 -3.36 -3.35 -26.57
C ILE A 173 -4.59 -3.26 -27.48
N VAL A 174 -5.59 -2.46 -27.11
CA VAL A 174 -6.86 -2.37 -27.85
C VAL A 174 -6.75 -1.55 -29.12
N THR A 175 -6.02 -0.42 -29.11
CA THR A 175 -6.02 0.53 -30.22
C THR A 175 -4.76 0.52 -31.08
N ASN A 176 -3.81 -0.40 -30.83
CA ASN A 176 -2.51 -0.48 -31.52
C ASN A 176 -1.82 0.91 -31.59
N LEU A 177 -1.16 1.31 -30.50
CA LEU A 177 -0.62 2.67 -30.29
C LEU A 177 0.30 3.21 -31.40
N ALA A 178 0.86 2.36 -32.25
CA ALA A 178 1.60 2.78 -33.44
C ALA A 178 0.74 3.67 -34.38
N GLN A 179 -0.58 3.55 -34.32
CA GLN A 179 -1.53 4.38 -35.08
C GLN A 179 -2.15 5.50 -34.23
N PHE A 180 -1.95 5.49 -32.91
CA PHE A 180 -2.58 6.45 -32.01
C PHE A 180 -1.77 7.74 -31.98
N LYS A 181 -2.03 8.60 -32.97
CA LYS A 181 -1.38 9.90 -33.21
C LYS A 181 -1.57 10.94 -32.11
N ILE A 182 -2.00 10.56 -30.90
CA ILE A 182 -2.16 11.52 -29.80
C ILE A 182 -0.82 12.19 -29.44
N TRP A 183 0.29 11.45 -29.63
CA TRP A 183 1.65 11.94 -29.44
C TRP A 183 2.17 12.82 -30.57
N GLU A 184 1.58 12.69 -31.76
CA GLU A 184 1.83 13.55 -32.92
C GLU A 184 0.82 14.72 -32.98
N SER A 185 -0.21 14.70 -32.14
CA SER A 185 -1.24 15.72 -32.13
C SER A 185 -0.73 16.97 -31.42
N SER A 186 -1.04 18.14 -31.97
CA SER A 186 -0.74 19.45 -31.37
C SER A 186 -1.53 19.73 -30.08
N ASN A 187 -2.19 18.72 -29.50
CA ASN A 187 -2.97 18.83 -28.27
C ASN A 187 -2.10 18.70 -27.02
N TYR A 188 -1.12 19.59 -26.88
CA TYR A 188 -0.19 19.64 -25.76
C TYR A 188 -0.88 19.78 -24.39
N TYR A 189 -2.11 20.32 -24.36
CA TYR A 189 -2.92 20.41 -23.15
C TYR A 189 -3.21 19.04 -22.53
N VAL A 190 -3.54 18.04 -23.35
CA VAL A 190 -3.87 16.69 -22.88
C VAL A 190 -2.63 16.05 -22.27
N LEU A 191 -1.48 16.15 -22.94
CA LEU A 191 -0.19 15.66 -22.45
C LEU A 191 0.19 16.30 -21.11
N THR A 192 0.02 17.62 -21.02
CA THR A 192 0.28 18.38 -19.79
C THR A 192 -0.59 17.89 -18.64
N ILE A 193 -1.90 17.73 -18.85
CA ILE A 193 -2.83 17.26 -17.83
C ILE A 193 -2.45 15.86 -17.34
N PHE A 194 -2.23 14.90 -18.25
CA PHE A 194 -1.85 13.54 -17.87
C PHE A 194 -0.52 13.51 -17.12
N PHE A 195 0.48 14.29 -17.57
CA PHE A 195 1.77 14.36 -16.93
C PHE A 195 1.65 14.90 -15.49
N VAL A 196 0.96 16.03 -15.30
CA VAL A 196 0.77 16.64 -13.97
C VAL A 196 -0.02 15.73 -13.04
N LEU A 197 -1.12 15.12 -13.52
CA LEU A 197 -1.90 14.15 -12.73
C LEU A 197 -1.06 12.93 -12.33
N GLY A 198 -0.22 12.42 -13.25
CA GLY A 198 0.70 11.32 -12.96
C GLY A 198 1.76 11.69 -11.91
N VAL A 199 2.29 12.90 -11.97
CA VAL A 199 3.21 13.42 -10.93
C VAL A 199 2.51 13.50 -9.57
N PHE A 200 1.28 14.03 -9.49
CA PHE A 200 0.54 14.09 -8.23
C PHE A 200 0.17 12.71 -7.70
N TYR A 201 -0.18 11.78 -8.59
CA TYR A 201 -0.39 10.39 -8.25
C TYR A 201 0.85 9.80 -7.56
N ASN A 202 2.04 10.01 -8.16
CA ASN A 202 3.31 9.56 -7.61
C ASN A 202 3.63 10.18 -6.25
N ILE A 203 3.39 11.49 -6.09
CA ILE A 203 3.58 12.19 -4.81
C ILE A 203 2.63 11.63 -3.74
N ALA A 204 1.35 11.46 -4.07
CA ALA A 204 0.35 10.94 -3.14
C ALA A 204 0.68 9.51 -2.71
N LEU A 205 1.11 8.68 -3.66
CA LEU A 205 1.53 7.31 -3.41
C LEU A 205 2.80 7.25 -2.56
N TYR A 206 3.81 8.07 -2.86
CA TYR A 206 5.03 8.18 -2.05
C TYR A 206 4.70 8.58 -0.60
N LYS A 207 3.85 9.59 -0.39
CA LYS A 207 3.41 10.01 0.96
C LYS A 207 2.68 8.89 1.71
N LEU A 208 1.91 8.08 1.00
CA LEU A 208 1.24 6.91 1.57
C LEU A 208 2.26 5.87 2.05
N TYR A 209 3.28 5.58 1.24
CA TYR A 209 4.34 4.62 1.60
C TYR A 209 5.29 5.12 2.69
N LYS A 210 5.67 6.40 2.67
CA LYS A 210 6.60 6.98 3.66
C LYS A 210 6.17 6.72 5.11
N ARG A 211 4.87 6.82 5.39
CA ARG A 211 4.33 6.54 6.73
C ARG A 211 4.40 5.06 7.12
N GLU A 212 4.39 4.15 6.15
CA GLU A 212 4.61 2.73 6.43
C GLU A 212 6.09 2.45 6.75
N PHE A 213 7.02 3.15 6.10
CA PHE A 213 8.45 3.07 6.40
C PHE A 213 8.76 3.53 7.83
N GLU A 214 8.22 4.67 8.23
CA GLU A 214 8.39 5.20 9.58
C GLU A 214 7.90 4.21 10.65
N LYS A 215 6.83 3.45 10.38
CA LYS A 215 6.35 2.42 11.31
C LYS A 215 7.19 1.14 11.31
N ALA A 216 7.83 0.80 10.20
CA ALA A 216 8.67 -0.39 10.11
C ALA A 216 10.03 -0.18 10.81
N ALA A 217 10.58 1.04 10.76
CA ALA A 217 11.90 1.38 11.31
C ALA A 217 11.94 1.58 12.84
N VAL A 218 10.79 1.65 13.51
CA VAL A 218 10.68 1.86 14.99
C VAL A 218 10.62 0.54 15.76
N LYS A 219 10.77 -0.61 15.07
CA LYS A 219 10.90 -1.94 15.68
C LYS A 219 12.35 -2.40 15.65
#